data_AF-A0A3D1KTX4-F1
#
_entry.id   AF-A0A3D1KTX4-F1
#
_cell.length_a   1.000
_cell.length_b   1.000
_cell.length_c   1.000
_cell.angle_alpha   90.00
_cell.angle_beta   90.00
_cell.angle_gamma   90.00
#
_symmetry.space_group_name_H-M   'P 1'
#
loop_
_entity.id
_entity.type
_entity.pdbx_description
1 polymer ?
#
loop_
_entity_poly.entity_id
_entity_poly.type
_entity_poly.pdbx_seq_one_letter_code
_entity_poly.pdbx_strand_id
1 'polypeptide(L)'
;MLRQINIELINRMRKPKEGNSFLNGIISILIFILYPIIIVVGIIIMLILGIFTFFQRLFSKPDFKIESQSTDIEQWSSLTNFSGINIYQKYVSEIRYGPAYLNLKSEPEIDYLNNKLFGDWFFTYSNGILLQQWNSTEKPNTNLIFIGIDNLKIQVLEKNIPSVNWEIVETKDRTLELNCDTGKEVLTYKIEIKTLGNTS
;
A
#
# COMPACT_ATOMS: atom_id res chain seq x y z
N MET A 1 8.11 52.42 47.81
CA MET A 1 8.76 51.12 48.12
C MET A 1 8.97 50.19 46.91
N LEU A 2 8.27 50.33 45.78
CA LEU A 2 8.46 49.43 44.61
C LEU A 2 9.71 49.68 43.75
N ARG A 3 10.33 50.87 43.83
CA ARG A 3 11.45 51.25 42.94
C ARG A 3 12.79 50.63 43.34
N GLN A 4 13.00 50.33 44.62
CA GLN A 4 14.26 49.74 45.12
C GLN A 4 14.35 48.24 44.81
N ILE A 5 13.24 47.51 44.90
CA ILE A 5 13.18 46.05 44.65
C ILE A 5 13.60 45.70 43.21
N ASN A 6 13.25 46.54 42.24
CA ASN A 6 13.62 46.31 40.84
C ASN A 6 15.11 46.50 40.56
N ILE A 7 15.79 47.41 41.26
CA ILE A 7 17.22 47.69 41.03
C ILE A 7 18.09 46.55 41.57
N GLU A 8 17.67 45.93 42.68
CA GLU A 8 18.41 44.82 43.30
C GLU A 8 18.31 43.51 42.50
N LEU A 9 17.13 43.24 41.92
CA LEU A 9 16.89 42.11 40.99
C LEU A 9 17.68 42.26 39.68
N ILE A 10 17.72 43.46 39.11
CA ILE A 10 18.45 43.75 37.87
C ILE A 10 19.97 43.63 38.07
N ASN A 11 20.50 44.04 39.22
CA ASN A 11 21.94 43.90 39.51
C ASN A 11 22.37 42.45 39.78
N ARG A 12 21.49 41.57 40.28
CA ARG A 12 21.79 40.13 40.43
C ARG A 12 21.86 39.40 39.08
N MET A 13 21.12 39.84 38.07
CA MET A 13 21.12 39.23 36.73
C MET A 13 22.28 39.69 35.84
N ARG A 14 23.04 40.71 36.26
CA ARG A 14 24.15 41.31 35.49
C ARG A 14 25.54 40.84 35.94
N LYS A 15 25.66 39.60 36.40
CA LYS A 15 26.97 38.92 36.42
C LYS A 15 27.03 37.98 35.23
N PRO A 16 27.81 38.27 34.17
CA PRO A 16 28.21 37.20 33.28
C PRO A 16 28.91 36.16 34.16
N LYS A 17 28.45 34.91 34.12
CA LYS A 17 29.29 33.81 34.62
C LYS A 17 30.58 33.92 33.82
N GLU A 18 31.65 34.37 34.46
CA GLU A 18 33.00 34.18 33.94
C GLU A 18 33.15 32.67 33.76
N GLY A 19 32.93 32.18 32.53
CA GLY A 19 33.22 30.81 32.18
C GLY A 19 34.69 30.57 32.50
N ASN A 20 35.01 29.48 33.19
CA ASN A 20 36.37 29.16 33.60
C ASN A 20 37.32 29.34 32.40
N SER A 21 38.16 30.38 32.44
CA SER A 21 39.13 30.73 31.39
C SER A 21 39.98 29.52 30.98
N PHE A 22 40.29 28.66 31.96
CA PHE A 22 40.99 27.41 31.77
C PHE A 22 40.21 26.37 30.94
N LEU A 23 38.91 26.17 31.21
CA LEU A 23 38.07 25.26 30.43
C LEU A 23 37.88 25.76 29.00
N ASN A 24 37.72 27.08 28.83
CA ASN A 24 37.61 27.69 27.51
C ASN A 24 38.92 27.53 26.71
N GLY A 25 40.07 27.61 27.38
CA GLY A 25 41.38 27.31 26.78
C GLY A 25 41.51 25.86 26.33
N ILE A 26 41.14 24.89 27.17
CA ILE A 26 41.18 23.46 26.83
C ILE A 26 40.23 23.15 25.67
N ILE A 27 39.00 23.69 25.68
CA ILE A 27 38.03 23.51 24.60
C ILE A 27 38.55 24.11 23.30
N SER A 28 39.19 25.28 23.34
CA SER A 28 39.76 25.90 22.15
C SER A 28 40.89 25.07 21.53
N ILE A 29 41.77 24.50 22.38
CA ILE A 29 42.84 23.59 21.92
C ILE A 29 42.25 22.30 21.35
N LEU A 30 41.24 21.73 22.01
CA LEU A 30 40.55 20.54 21.53
C LEU A 30 39.89 20.77 20.16
N ILE A 31 39.20 21.89 19.98
CA ILE A 31 38.60 22.28 18.71
C ILE A 31 39.67 22.47 17.63
N PHE A 32 40.80 23.10 17.96
CA PHE A 32 41.90 23.30 17.02
C PHE A 32 42.48 21.97 16.50
N ILE A 33 42.54 20.94 17.37
CA ILE A 33 42.98 19.59 17.00
C ILE A 33 41.90 18.83 16.21
N LEU A 34 40.63 18.97 16.59
CA LEU A 34 39.53 18.21 16.01
C LEU A 34 39.07 18.76 14.65
N TYR A 35 39.21 20.07 14.44
CA TYR A 35 38.80 20.76 13.21
C TYR A 35 39.41 20.17 11.92
N PRO A 36 40.73 19.95 11.80
CA PRO A 36 41.29 19.32 10.61
C PRO A 36 40.79 17.89 10.39
N ILE A 37 40.51 17.14 11.47
CA ILE A 37 39.97 15.78 11.39
C ILE A 37 38.56 15.80 10.81
N ILE A 38 37.71 16.71 11.30
CA ILE A 38 36.33 16.87 10.81
C ILE A 38 36.33 17.25 9.33
N ILE A 39 37.22 18.14 8.90
CA ILE A 39 37.36 18.53 7.49
C ILE A 39 37.74 17.33 6.62
N VAL A 40 38.75 16.55 7.03
CA VAL A 40 39.20 15.38 6.27
C VAL A 40 38.09 14.33 6.16
N VAL A 41 37.38 14.06 7.25
CA VAL A 41 36.23 13.13 7.25
C VAL A 41 35.12 13.64 6.32
N GLY A 42 34.81 14.94 6.36
CA GLY A 42 33.82 15.55 5.48
C GLY A 42 34.18 15.42 4.00
N ILE A 43 35.44 15.64 3.65
CA ILE A 43 35.94 15.46 2.28
C ILE A 43 35.82 14.00 1.84
N ILE A 44 36.19 13.05 2.70
CA ILE A 44 36.07 11.61 2.40
C ILE A 44 34.62 11.22 2.13
N ILE A 45 33.67 11.66 2.97
CA ILE A 45 32.24 11.39 2.78
C ILE A 45 31.74 11.98 1.46
N MET A 46 32.12 13.23 1.14
CA MET A 46 31.73 13.88 -0.11
C MET A 46 32.27 13.14 -1.33
N LEU A 47 33.49 12.59 -1.24
CA LEU A 47 34.11 11.78 -2.29
C LEU A 47 33.37 10.45 -2.48
N ILE A 48 33.00 9.77 -1.39
CA ILE A 48 32.23 8.52 -1.45
C ILE A 48 30.85 8.76 -2.09
N LEU A 49 30.15 9.81 -1.70
CA LEU A 49 28.86 10.19 -2.30
C LEU A 49 29.01 10.57 -3.78
N GLY A 50 30.08 11.27 -4.15
CA GLY A 50 30.40 11.59 -5.54
C GLY A 50 30.65 10.35 -6.39
N ILE A 51 31.41 9.38 -5.86
CA ILE A 51 31.66 8.10 -6.52
C ILE A 51 30.36 7.30 -6.66
N PHE A 52 29.53 7.25 -5.60
CA PHE A 52 28.26 6.56 -5.62
C PHE A 52 27.28 7.16 -6.64
N THR A 53 27.15 8.48 -6.69
CA THR A 53 26.31 9.18 -7.68
C THR A 53 26.83 9.03 -9.11
N PHE A 54 28.15 8.99 -9.30
CA PHE A 54 28.77 8.71 -10.59
C PHE A 54 28.49 7.28 -11.05
N PHE A 55 28.61 6.29 -10.17
CA PHE A 55 28.25 4.90 -10.48
C PHE A 55 26.75 4.74 -10.71
N GLN A 56 25.89 5.39 -9.91
CA GLN A 56 24.46 5.46 -10.20
C GLN A 56 24.25 5.99 -11.61
N ARG A 57 24.87 7.11 -12.00
CA ARG A 57 24.70 7.65 -13.37
C ARG A 57 25.24 6.72 -14.47
N LEU A 58 26.31 5.98 -14.22
CA LEU A 58 26.92 5.07 -15.21
C LEU A 58 26.14 3.76 -15.37
N PHE A 59 25.47 3.30 -14.30
CA PHE A 59 24.68 2.06 -14.29
C PHE A 59 23.16 2.30 -14.35
N SER A 60 22.69 3.53 -14.16
CA SER A 60 21.30 3.93 -14.38
C SER A 60 21.05 4.01 -15.88
N LYS A 61 20.46 2.95 -16.42
CA LYS A 61 19.62 3.07 -17.61
C LYS A 61 18.53 4.12 -17.33
N PRO A 62 18.12 4.94 -18.32
CA PRO A 62 16.96 5.79 -18.13
C PRO A 62 15.77 4.88 -17.85
N ASP A 63 15.04 5.17 -16.77
CA ASP A 63 13.91 4.43 -16.21
C ASP A 63 14.25 3.16 -15.41
N PHE A 64 14.78 3.36 -14.20
CA PHE A 64 14.67 2.38 -13.11
C PHE A 64 13.56 2.82 -12.15
N LYS A 65 12.31 2.47 -12.50
CA LYS A 65 11.25 2.33 -11.50
C LYS A 65 11.60 1.10 -10.65
N ILE A 66 11.45 1.26 -9.35
CA ILE A 66 11.73 0.26 -8.32
C ILE A 66 11.16 -1.10 -8.74
N GLU A 67 12.07 -2.05 -8.92
CA GLU A 67 11.84 -3.43 -9.30
C GLU A 67 11.22 -4.19 -8.11
N SER A 68 9.88 -4.14 -7.98
CA SER A 68 9.15 -5.27 -7.43
C SER A 68 8.94 -6.27 -8.57
N GLN A 69 9.71 -7.35 -8.53
CA GLN A 69 9.40 -8.67 -9.10
C GLN A 69 8.16 -8.74 -10.01
N SER A 70 8.34 -8.66 -11.34
CA SER A 70 7.59 -9.44 -12.33
C SER A 70 8.00 -9.03 -13.75
N THR A 71 9.06 -9.66 -14.25
CA THR A 71 9.35 -9.82 -15.68
C THR A 71 8.31 -10.71 -16.39
N ASP A 72 7.01 -10.53 -16.11
CA ASP A 72 5.96 -11.38 -16.69
C ASP A 72 4.59 -10.71 -16.83
N ILE A 73 4.58 -9.40 -17.09
CA ILE A 73 3.36 -8.59 -17.32
C ILE A 73 2.49 -9.17 -18.47
N GLU A 74 3.05 -10.02 -19.34
CA GLU A 74 2.31 -10.61 -20.46
C GLU A 74 1.79 -12.04 -20.23
N GLN A 75 2.23 -12.75 -19.19
CA GLN A 75 1.87 -14.15 -18.99
C GLN A 75 0.63 -14.31 -18.11
N TRP A 76 -0.23 -15.26 -18.50
CA TRP A 76 -1.34 -15.71 -17.67
C TRP A 76 -0.78 -16.50 -16.48
N SER A 77 -1.16 -16.11 -15.27
CA SER A 77 -0.83 -16.82 -14.03
C SER A 77 -2.09 -17.40 -13.39
N SER A 78 -1.94 -18.41 -12.53
CA SER A 78 -3.09 -18.98 -11.79
C SER A 78 -3.54 -18.02 -10.70
N LEU A 79 -4.81 -17.64 -10.68
CA LEU A 79 -5.44 -16.90 -9.58
C LEU A 79 -5.94 -17.88 -8.51
N THR A 80 -6.72 -18.88 -8.92
CA THR A 80 -7.27 -19.89 -8.03
C THR A 80 -7.64 -21.17 -8.78
N ASN A 81 -7.61 -22.30 -8.07
CA ASN A 81 -8.20 -23.56 -8.50
C ASN A 81 -9.20 -23.98 -7.43
N PHE A 82 -10.48 -24.07 -7.80
CA PHE A 82 -11.53 -24.47 -6.87
C PHE A 82 -12.54 -25.38 -7.57
N SER A 83 -12.75 -26.57 -7.00
CA SER A 83 -13.70 -27.58 -7.46
C SER A 83 -13.61 -27.89 -8.97
N GLY A 84 -12.39 -27.96 -9.50
CA GLY A 84 -12.15 -28.28 -10.91
C GLY A 84 -12.24 -27.10 -11.88
N ILE A 85 -12.50 -25.89 -11.37
CA ILE A 85 -12.39 -24.64 -12.15
C ILE A 85 -11.04 -24.00 -11.85
N ASN A 86 -10.22 -23.84 -12.89
CA ASN A 86 -9.03 -22.98 -12.86
C ASN A 86 -9.43 -21.58 -13.30
N ILE A 87 -9.10 -20.56 -12.50
CA ILE A 87 -9.16 -19.17 -12.92
C ILE A 87 -7.73 -18.67 -13.08
N TYR A 88 -7.45 -18.12 -14.26
CA TYR A 88 -6.19 -17.48 -14.57
C TYR A 88 -6.36 -15.97 -14.60
N GLN A 89 -5.32 -15.26 -14.19
CA GLN A 89 -5.25 -13.81 -14.20
C GLN A 89 -4.13 -13.32 -15.10
N LYS A 90 -4.34 -12.15 -15.70
CA LYS A 90 -3.30 -11.37 -16.38
C LYS A 90 -3.39 -9.92 -15.90
N TYR A 91 -2.28 -9.39 -15.40
CA TYR A 91 -2.19 -8.00 -14.96
C TYR A 91 -2.45 -7.05 -16.11
N VAL A 92 -3.26 -6.02 -15.87
CA VAL A 92 -3.52 -4.95 -16.85
C VAL A 92 -2.90 -3.65 -16.37
N SER A 93 -3.32 -3.15 -15.20
CA SER A 93 -2.71 -2.00 -14.55
C SER A 93 -3.20 -1.87 -13.11
N GLU A 94 -2.94 -0.72 -12.49
CA GLU A 94 -3.40 -0.38 -11.14
C GLU A 94 -3.90 1.07 -11.09
N ILE A 95 -4.86 1.35 -10.20
CA ILE A 95 -5.09 2.74 -9.81
C ILE A 95 -3.90 3.18 -8.96
N ARG A 96 -3.44 4.43 -9.13
CA ARG A 96 -2.35 4.98 -8.32
C ARG A 96 -2.68 4.87 -6.83
N TYR A 97 -1.87 4.12 -6.08
CA TYR A 97 -2.08 3.82 -4.65
C TYR A 97 -3.40 3.07 -4.36
N GLY A 98 -3.94 2.35 -5.34
CA GLY A 98 -5.18 1.59 -5.22
C GLY A 98 -5.00 0.14 -5.68
N PRO A 99 -6.10 -0.63 -5.71
CA PRO A 99 -6.07 -2.03 -6.15
C PRO A 99 -5.70 -2.16 -7.64
N ALA A 100 -5.07 -3.28 -7.97
CA ALA A 100 -4.81 -3.68 -9.34
C ALA A 100 -6.11 -4.09 -10.05
N TYR A 101 -6.13 -3.96 -11.38
CA TYR A 101 -7.16 -4.56 -12.21
C TYR A 101 -6.56 -5.49 -13.26
N LEU A 102 -7.26 -6.60 -13.46
CA LEU A 102 -6.79 -7.81 -14.10
C LEU A 102 -7.81 -8.26 -15.16
N ASN A 103 -7.31 -8.93 -16.20
CA ASN A 103 -8.15 -9.77 -17.05
C ASN A 103 -8.19 -11.17 -16.47
N LEU A 104 -9.36 -11.80 -16.49
CA LEU A 104 -9.54 -13.18 -16.07
C LEU A 104 -9.96 -14.07 -17.25
N LYS A 105 -9.52 -15.33 -17.21
CA LYS A 105 -10.06 -16.42 -18.02
C LYS A 105 -10.20 -17.66 -17.14
N SER A 106 -11.00 -18.62 -17.55
CA SER A 106 -11.19 -19.85 -16.79
C SER A 106 -11.11 -21.12 -17.63
N GLU A 107 -10.82 -22.23 -16.97
CA GLU A 107 -10.97 -23.59 -17.49
C GLU A 107 -11.80 -24.40 -16.49
N PRO A 108 -13.03 -24.85 -16.84
CA PRO A 108 -13.73 -24.66 -18.11
C PRO A 108 -14.03 -23.19 -18.43
N GLU A 109 -14.24 -22.89 -19.71
CA GLU A 109 -14.47 -21.52 -20.19
C GLU A 109 -15.76 -20.93 -19.61
N ILE A 110 -15.65 -19.71 -19.08
CA ILE A 110 -16.77 -18.89 -18.59
C ILE A 110 -16.78 -17.59 -19.39
N ASP A 111 -17.63 -17.51 -20.42
CA ASP A 111 -17.71 -16.37 -21.34
C ASP A 111 -17.90 -15.01 -20.64
N TYR A 112 -18.54 -15.01 -19.47
CA TYR A 112 -18.78 -13.78 -18.71
C TYR A 112 -17.49 -13.08 -18.28
N LEU A 113 -16.37 -13.80 -18.12
CA LEU A 113 -15.07 -13.25 -17.75
C LEU A 113 -14.41 -12.49 -18.91
N ASN A 114 -14.73 -12.86 -20.14
CA ASN A 114 -14.12 -12.29 -21.33
C ASN A 114 -14.46 -10.79 -21.46
N ASN A 115 -13.46 -9.98 -21.81
CA ASN A 115 -13.57 -8.52 -22.00
C ASN A 115 -14.07 -7.74 -20.77
N LYS A 116 -13.88 -8.28 -19.56
CA LYS A 116 -14.16 -7.58 -18.31
C LYS A 116 -12.92 -7.46 -17.45
N LEU A 117 -12.92 -6.44 -16.61
CA LEU A 117 -11.86 -6.18 -15.66
C LEU A 117 -12.29 -6.64 -14.27
N PHE A 118 -11.33 -7.19 -13.54
CA PHE A 118 -11.53 -7.73 -12.20
C PHE A 118 -10.46 -7.23 -11.26
N GLY A 119 -10.76 -7.18 -9.96
CA GLY A 119 -9.76 -6.95 -8.93
C GLY A 119 -8.89 -8.19 -8.70
N ASP A 120 -7.85 -8.00 -7.92
CA ASP A 120 -7.01 -9.06 -7.34
C ASP A 120 -7.69 -9.82 -6.18
N TRP A 121 -8.88 -9.37 -5.78
CA TRP A 121 -9.67 -9.97 -4.72
C TRP A 121 -10.61 -11.07 -5.21
N PHE A 122 -10.61 -12.19 -4.48
CA PHE A 122 -11.59 -13.26 -4.61
C PHE A 122 -11.85 -13.94 -3.26
N PHE A 123 -12.99 -14.61 -3.15
CA PHE A 123 -13.32 -15.44 -1.99
C PHE A 123 -14.08 -16.69 -2.43
N THR A 124 -13.72 -17.86 -1.90
CA THR A 124 -14.46 -19.10 -2.15
C THR A 124 -15.48 -19.32 -1.06
N TYR A 125 -16.73 -19.60 -1.43
CA TYR A 125 -17.78 -19.89 -0.47
C TYR A 125 -18.72 -20.97 -0.99
N SER A 126 -18.95 -21.99 -0.15
CA SER A 126 -19.83 -23.11 -0.46
C SER A 126 -19.48 -23.70 -1.83
N ASN A 127 -20.34 -23.49 -2.83
CA ASN A 127 -20.17 -24.00 -4.18
C ASN A 127 -19.95 -22.91 -5.24
N GLY A 128 -19.21 -21.87 -4.88
CA GLY A 128 -18.87 -20.83 -5.84
C GLY A 128 -17.70 -19.94 -5.45
N ILE A 129 -17.37 -19.07 -6.40
CA ILE A 129 -16.27 -18.12 -6.31
C ILE A 129 -16.85 -16.72 -6.40
N LEU A 130 -16.57 -15.91 -5.39
CA LEU A 130 -16.88 -14.49 -5.37
C LEU A 130 -15.70 -13.72 -5.97
N LEU A 131 -16.00 -12.78 -6.86
CA LEU A 131 -15.02 -11.94 -7.52
C LEU A 131 -15.43 -10.47 -7.46
N GLN A 132 -14.44 -9.59 -7.43
CA GLN A 132 -14.63 -8.16 -7.59
C GLN A 132 -14.57 -7.79 -9.07
N GLN A 133 -15.70 -7.43 -9.68
CA GLN A 133 -15.75 -6.98 -11.07
C GLN A 133 -15.67 -5.45 -11.14
N TRP A 134 -14.74 -4.90 -11.92
CA TRP A 134 -14.64 -3.46 -12.14
C TRP A 134 -15.67 -2.95 -13.14
N ASN A 135 -16.33 -1.83 -12.80
CA ASN A 135 -17.29 -1.18 -13.70
C ASN A 135 -16.60 -0.20 -14.66
N SER A 136 -15.53 0.45 -14.21
CA SER A 136 -14.77 1.44 -14.98
C SER A 136 -13.38 1.62 -14.38
N THR A 137 -12.40 1.99 -15.19
CA THR A 137 -11.06 2.41 -14.74
C THR A 137 -11.00 3.89 -14.37
N GLU A 138 -12.03 4.67 -14.68
CA GLU A 138 -12.11 6.11 -14.37
C GLU A 138 -12.67 6.38 -12.97
N LYS A 139 -13.58 5.51 -12.50
CA LYS A 139 -14.20 5.60 -11.19
C LYS A 139 -14.00 4.27 -10.45
N PRO A 140 -13.57 4.28 -9.19
CA PRO A 140 -13.28 3.08 -8.41
C PRO A 140 -14.56 2.41 -7.92
N ASN A 141 -15.45 2.02 -8.83
CA ASN A 141 -16.70 1.33 -8.53
C ASN A 141 -16.65 -0.09 -9.08
N THR A 142 -17.02 -1.04 -8.25
CA THR A 142 -16.99 -2.46 -8.55
C THR A 142 -18.34 -3.10 -8.24
N ASN A 143 -18.55 -4.30 -8.78
CA ASN A 143 -19.66 -5.17 -8.42
C ASN A 143 -19.10 -6.39 -7.71
N LEU A 144 -19.83 -6.89 -6.73
CA LEU A 144 -19.60 -8.23 -6.20
C LEU A 144 -20.35 -9.22 -7.09
N ILE A 145 -19.62 -10.15 -7.70
CA ILE A 145 -20.21 -11.22 -8.50
C ILE A 145 -19.92 -12.58 -7.87
N PHE A 146 -20.82 -13.53 -8.10
CA PHE A 146 -20.71 -14.92 -7.69
C PHE A 146 -20.75 -15.81 -8.92
N ILE A 147 -19.79 -16.73 -9.03
CA ILE A 147 -19.75 -17.79 -10.03
C ILE A 147 -20.12 -19.09 -9.34
N GLY A 148 -21.29 -19.64 -9.67
CA GLY A 148 -21.70 -20.97 -9.20
C GLY A 148 -20.98 -22.07 -9.98
N ILE A 149 -20.42 -23.05 -9.28
CA ILE A 149 -19.59 -24.09 -9.89
C ILE A 149 -20.43 -25.12 -10.64
N ASP A 150 -21.58 -25.52 -10.10
CA ASP A 150 -22.43 -26.57 -10.70
C ASP A 150 -22.92 -26.23 -12.11
N ASN A 151 -23.20 -24.95 -12.35
CA ASN A 151 -23.88 -24.48 -13.56
C ASN A 151 -23.11 -23.40 -14.31
N LEU A 152 -21.92 -23.02 -13.82
CA LEU A 152 -21.10 -21.92 -14.33
C LEU A 152 -21.89 -20.60 -14.49
N LYS A 153 -23.01 -20.44 -13.76
CA LYS A 153 -23.84 -19.25 -13.84
C LYS A 153 -23.27 -18.15 -12.97
N ILE A 154 -23.34 -16.94 -13.50
CA ILE A 154 -22.88 -15.74 -12.83
C ILE A 154 -24.09 -15.00 -12.27
N GLN A 155 -24.00 -14.63 -11.00
CA GLN A 155 -24.94 -13.75 -10.34
C GLN A 155 -24.21 -12.48 -9.90
N VAL A 156 -24.73 -11.31 -10.26
CA VAL A 156 -24.28 -10.05 -9.66
C VAL A 156 -25.04 -9.91 -8.33
N LEU A 157 -24.31 -10.00 -7.21
CA LEU A 157 -24.91 -9.94 -5.88
C LEU A 157 -25.12 -8.50 -5.44
N GLU A 158 -24.13 -7.64 -5.67
CA GLU A 158 -24.17 -6.23 -5.31
C GLU A 158 -23.47 -5.37 -6.35
N LYS A 159 -23.93 -4.12 -6.51
CA LYS A 159 -23.46 -3.21 -7.58
C LYS A 159 -22.94 -1.89 -7.04
N ASN A 160 -21.97 -1.31 -7.74
CA ASN A 160 -21.41 0.01 -7.47
C ASN A 160 -20.85 0.16 -6.04
N ILE A 161 -20.21 -0.89 -5.54
CA ILE A 161 -19.46 -0.87 -4.28
C ILE A 161 -18.14 -0.14 -4.53
N PRO A 162 -17.62 0.63 -3.56
CA PRO A 162 -16.27 1.19 -3.65
C PRO A 162 -15.20 0.09 -3.83
N SER A 163 -14.30 0.29 -4.79
CA SER A 163 -13.15 -0.57 -5.06
C SER A 163 -12.04 -0.31 -4.05
N VAL A 164 -12.29 -0.70 -2.80
CA VAL A 164 -11.41 -0.52 -1.64
C VAL A 164 -11.04 -1.87 -1.04
N ASN A 165 -10.45 -1.89 0.17
CA ASN A 165 -10.12 -3.15 0.84
C ASN A 165 -11.40 -3.91 1.22
N TRP A 166 -11.57 -5.11 0.66
CA TRP A 166 -12.75 -5.96 0.85
C TRP A 166 -12.42 -7.13 1.76
N GLU A 167 -13.29 -7.38 2.74
CA GLU A 167 -13.22 -8.55 3.61
C GLU A 167 -14.61 -9.18 3.69
N ILE A 168 -14.67 -10.50 3.52
CA ILE A 168 -15.91 -11.25 3.79
C ILE A 168 -15.81 -11.89 5.17
N VAL A 169 -16.85 -11.69 5.97
CA VAL A 169 -17.04 -12.31 7.27
C VAL A 169 -18.28 -13.18 7.22
N GLU A 170 -18.15 -14.43 7.65
CA GLU A 170 -19.30 -15.30 7.87
C GLU A 170 -19.86 -15.04 9.29
N THR A 171 -21.13 -14.68 9.36
CA THR A 171 -21.80 -14.44 10.64
C THR A 171 -22.26 -15.75 11.28
N LYS A 172 -22.67 -15.68 12.55
CA LYS A 172 -23.20 -16.85 13.28
C LYS A 172 -24.42 -17.49 12.61
N ASP A 173 -25.16 -16.73 11.81
CA ASP A 173 -26.37 -17.19 11.11
C ASP A 173 -26.05 -17.79 9.73
N ARG A 174 -24.76 -18.05 9.42
CA ARG A 174 -24.27 -18.47 8.09
C ARG A 174 -24.65 -17.50 6.97
N THR A 175 -24.84 -16.23 7.32
CA THR A 175 -24.94 -15.17 6.33
C THR A 175 -23.57 -14.58 6.08
N LEU A 176 -23.30 -14.21 4.84
CA LEU A 176 -22.07 -13.53 4.47
C LEU A 176 -22.25 -12.03 4.59
N GLU A 177 -21.26 -11.35 5.16
CA GLU A 177 -21.18 -9.89 5.18
C GLU A 177 -19.90 -9.46 4.48
N LEU A 178 -20.04 -8.60 3.46
CA LEU A 178 -18.93 -7.94 2.80
C LEU A 178 -18.66 -6.61 3.51
N ASN A 179 -17.50 -6.48 4.12
CA ASN A 179 -17.00 -5.26 4.72
C ASN A 179 -16.04 -4.57 3.76
N CYS A 180 -16.28 -3.29 3.50
CA CYS A 180 -15.48 -2.46 2.60
C CYS A 180 -14.87 -1.31 3.43
N ASP A 181 -13.57 -1.40 3.70
CA ASP A 181 -12.86 -0.35 4.43
C ASP A 181 -12.37 0.74 3.45
N THR A 182 -12.98 1.91 3.53
CA THR A 182 -12.64 3.08 2.71
C THR A 182 -11.49 3.92 3.29
N GLY A 183 -10.98 3.55 4.46
CA GLY A 183 -10.05 4.33 5.28
C GLY A 183 -10.72 5.46 6.07
N LYS A 184 -11.98 5.80 5.77
CA LYS A 184 -12.80 6.76 6.54
C LYS A 184 -13.89 6.07 7.34
N GLU A 185 -14.54 5.10 6.71
CA GLU A 185 -15.63 4.30 7.26
C GLU A 185 -15.59 2.90 6.68
N VAL A 186 -16.22 1.97 7.40
CA VAL A 186 -16.43 0.59 6.94
C VAL A 186 -17.88 0.47 6.48
N LEU A 187 -18.07 0.21 5.19
CA LEU A 187 -19.38 -0.06 4.61
C LEU A 187 -19.64 -1.58 4.64
N THR A 188 -20.77 -1.99 5.21
CA THR A 188 -21.14 -3.41 5.34
C THR A 188 -22.32 -3.74 4.44
N TYR A 189 -22.19 -4.80 3.64
CA TYR A 189 -23.22 -5.31 2.75
C TYR A 189 -23.56 -6.75 3.13
N LYS A 190 -24.85 -7.03 3.38
CA LYS A 190 -25.31 -8.39 3.62
C LYS A 190 -25.47 -9.11 2.29
N ILE A 191 -24.82 -10.25 2.16
CA ILE A 191 -24.72 -10.98 0.91
C ILE A 191 -25.66 -12.19 0.96
N GLU A 192 -26.72 -12.14 0.15
CA GLU A 192 -27.66 -13.25 -0.02
C GLU A 192 -27.36 -14.00 -1.32
N ILE A 193 -26.73 -15.16 -1.19
CA ILE A 193 -26.52 -16.06 -2.32
C ILE A 193 -27.79 -16.90 -2.48
N LYS A 194 -28.56 -16.61 -3.52
CA LYS A 194 -29.71 -17.44 -3.87
C LYS A 194 -29.17 -18.75 -4.43
N THR A 195 -29.39 -19.85 -3.73
CA THR A 195 -29.12 -21.20 -4.25
C THR A 195 -29.92 -21.40 -5.54
N LEU A 196 -29.24 -21.26 -6.67
CA LEU A 196 -29.77 -21.58 -8.00
C LEU A 196 -29.76 -23.10 -8.18
N GLY A 197 -30.62 -23.79 -7.42
CA GLY A 197 -30.89 -25.22 -7.59
C GLY A 197 -30.91 -26.02 -6.29
N ASN A 198 -32.10 -26.21 -5.73
CA ASN A 198 -32.57 -27.52 -5.28
C ASN A 198 -34.09 -27.54 -5.50
N THR A 199 -34.48 -27.65 -6.77
CA THR A 199 -35.75 -28.29 -7.13
C THR A 199 -35.41 -29.73 -7.46
N SER A 200 -35.35 -30.58 -6.43
CA SER A 200 -35.60 -32.03 -6.45
C SER A 200 -35.68 -32.51 -5.00
#